data_AF-A0A962DL96-F1
#
_entry.id   AF-A0A962DL96-F1
#
_cell.length_a   1.000
_cell.length_b   1.000
_cell.length_c   1.000
_cell.angle_alpha   90.00
_cell.angle_beta   90.00
_cell.angle_gamma   90.00
#
_symmetry.space_group_name_H-M   'P 1'
#
loop_
_entity.id
_entity.type
_entity.pdbx_description
1 polymer ?
#
loop_
_entity_poly.entity_id
_entity_poly.type
_entity_poly.pdbx_seq_one_letter_code
_entity_poly.pdbx_strand_id
1 'polypeptide(L)'
;MNMKPILAVLLATLLTGCGGGSSTQQKAPSSLPPPVTYSGPAAQTADILHFQNSLWANVRNGGVARCAGCHGVTQNPLFARDDDVNLAWEAADPLINRNDPGSSRIVQKMASGHNCWLGSNQGAVQACATTMQAWVEAWLDGSGTGGTRQIQLVAPPDHEVGQSRNFPADSAGYAANVWPLTRQYCAGCHDSSAATRQSPFFADADVNSAYPAVKTKIDLDDPDQSRLVLRLRNEFHNCWNDCAANATTMENAIRAWAQQIPPTEVDPSLVISKALTMYQGTVASGGSRYEGSQIALWEFKEASGSTAYDTSGVQPAINLSLSGDIRWVGGWGIDIHSGKAQGSTTASRKLRDLITATGQYSVEAWAAPANVNQEDT
;
A
#
# COMPACT_ATOMS: atom_id res chain seq x y z
N MET A 1 -21.45 -82.02 -9.31
CA MET A 1 -22.59 -81.44 -8.57
C MET A 1 -22.05 -80.29 -7.72
N ASN A 2 -22.51 -79.06 -8.01
CA ASN A 2 -22.70 -77.86 -7.16
C ASN A 2 -21.52 -77.37 -6.29
N MET A 3 -21.17 -76.09 -6.11
CA MET A 3 -21.81 -74.78 -6.29
C MET A 3 -20.69 -73.71 -6.10
N LYS A 4 -20.72 -72.57 -6.82
CA LYS A 4 -20.04 -71.29 -6.44
C LYS A 4 -20.95 -70.51 -5.44
N PRO A 5 -20.65 -69.32 -4.84
CA PRO A 5 -19.51 -68.34 -4.95
C PRO A 5 -19.00 -67.82 -3.56
N ILE A 6 -18.02 -66.90 -3.37
CA ILE A 6 -18.08 -65.40 -3.31
C ILE A 6 -16.69 -64.96 -2.78
N LEU A 7 -15.86 -64.20 -3.52
CA LEU A 7 -15.64 -62.73 -3.50
C LEU A 7 -14.97 -62.13 -2.23
N ALA A 8 -13.72 -61.68 -2.35
CA ALA A 8 -13.23 -60.35 -1.91
C ALA A 8 -11.73 -60.20 -2.26
N VAL A 9 -11.45 -59.33 -3.24
CA VAL A 9 -10.13 -58.88 -3.66
C VAL A 9 -9.83 -57.57 -2.92
N LEU A 10 -8.66 -57.44 -2.29
CA LEU A 10 -8.09 -56.13 -1.94
C LEU A 10 -6.68 -56.04 -2.53
N LEU A 11 -6.57 -55.30 -3.63
CA LEU A 11 -5.34 -54.98 -4.35
C LEU A 11 -4.92 -53.58 -3.91
N ALA A 12 -3.85 -53.46 -3.12
CA ALA A 12 -3.26 -52.19 -2.75
C ALA A 12 -2.36 -51.69 -3.89
N THR A 13 -2.91 -50.83 -4.75
CA THR A 13 -2.15 -50.12 -5.79
C THR A 13 -1.52 -48.85 -5.22
N LEU A 14 -0.20 -48.72 -5.44
CA LEU A 14 0.61 -47.54 -5.21
C LEU A 14 0.04 -46.31 -5.95
N LEU A 15 -0.45 -45.32 -5.21
CA LEU A 15 -0.60 -43.95 -5.73
C LEU A 15 0.68 -43.16 -5.42
N THR A 16 1.67 -43.24 -6.31
CA THR A 16 2.64 -42.15 -6.46
C THR A 16 1.95 -41.05 -7.26
N GLY A 17 1.46 -40.02 -6.57
CA GLY A 17 0.88 -38.84 -7.22
C GLY A 17 1.92 -38.15 -8.11
N CYS A 18 1.52 -37.85 -9.34
CA CYS A 18 2.21 -36.91 -10.22
C CYS A 18 2.25 -35.51 -9.56
N GLY A 19 3.33 -35.23 -8.83
CA GLY A 19 3.73 -33.89 -8.39
C GLY A 19 4.97 -33.39 -9.13
N GLY A 20 5.19 -33.83 -10.38
CA GLY A 20 6.29 -33.37 -11.22
C GLY A 20 5.88 -32.14 -12.03
N GLY A 21 6.19 -30.95 -11.53
CA GLY A 21 6.13 -29.73 -12.35
C GLY A 21 7.01 -29.92 -13.58
N SER A 22 6.41 -29.74 -14.77
CA SER A 22 7.14 -29.75 -16.04
C SER A 22 8.30 -28.76 -15.97
N SER A 23 9.52 -29.20 -16.34
CA SER A 23 10.64 -28.28 -16.52
C SER A 23 10.29 -27.25 -17.59
N THR A 24 10.16 -25.98 -17.20
CA THR A 24 10.05 -24.88 -18.15
C THR A 24 11.43 -24.64 -18.76
N GLN A 25 11.58 -24.83 -20.06
CA GLN A 25 12.77 -24.34 -20.75
C GLN A 25 12.65 -22.83 -20.97
N GLN A 26 13.58 -22.08 -20.38
CA GLN A 26 13.76 -20.67 -20.68
C GLN A 26 14.23 -20.54 -22.14
N LYS A 27 13.36 -20.02 -23.02
CA LYS A 27 13.83 -19.54 -24.32
C LYS A 27 14.58 -18.24 -24.13
N ALA A 28 15.59 -18.01 -24.97
CA ALA A 28 16.35 -16.77 -24.96
C ALA A 28 15.39 -15.56 -25.06
N PRO A 29 15.56 -14.54 -24.20
CA PRO A 29 14.70 -13.37 -24.23
C PRO A 29 14.79 -12.67 -25.59
N SER A 30 13.64 -12.24 -26.10
CA SER A 30 13.56 -11.40 -27.30
C SER A 30 14.16 -10.03 -27.00
N SER A 31 15.23 -9.66 -27.70
CA SER A 31 15.75 -8.28 -27.65
C SER A 31 14.75 -7.36 -28.36
N LEU A 32 14.12 -6.45 -27.62
CA LEU A 32 13.38 -5.36 -28.26
C LEU A 32 14.38 -4.47 -29.03
N PRO A 33 14.08 -4.06 -30.27
CA PRO A 33 14.91 -3.08 -30.95
C PRO A 33 14.89 -1.77 -30.15
N PRO A 34 16.05 -1.19 -29.81
CA PRO A 34 16.09 0.07 -29.08
C PRO A 34 15.43 1.17 -29.93
N PRO A 35 14.65 2.09 -29.32
CA PRO A 35 14.29 3.34 -29.97
C PRO A 35 15.56 4.07 -30.39
N VAL A 36 15.74 4.21 -31.70
CA VAL A 36 16.90 4.81 -32.37
C VAL A 36 17.06 6.29 -32.01
N THR A 37 18.24 6.62 -31.47
CA THR A 37 19.17 7.73 -31.85
C THR A 37 20.29 7.81 -30.79
N TYR A 38 21.04 6.72 -30.61
CA TYR A 38 22.28 6.77 -29.85
C TYR A 38 23.45 6.64 -30.83
N SER A 39 24.36 7.62 -30.81
CA SER A 39 25.52 7.68 -31.71
C SER A 39 26.86 7.55 -30.98
N GLY A 40 26.83 7.30 -29.67
CA GLY A 40 28.04 7.11 -28.87
C GLY A 40 28.59 5.68 -28.93
N PRO A 41 29.65 5.40 -28.15
CA PRO A 41 30.27 4.09 -28.10
C PRO A 41 29.30 2.98 -27.68
N ALA A 42 29.41 1.79 -28.29
CA ALA A 42 28.63 0.64 -27.86
C ALA A 42 28.94 0.27 -26.40
N ALA A 43 28.00 -0.42 -25.74
CA ALA A 43 28.22 -1.02 -24.43
C ALA A 43 29.43 -1.96 -24.45
N GLN A 44 30.37 -1.77 -23.52
CA GLN A 44 31.62 -2.53 -23.47
C GLN A 44 31.48 -3.88 -22.74
N THR A 45 30.45 -4.04 -21.91
CA THR A 45 30.19 -5.27 -21.15
C THR A 45 28.73 -5.67 -21.22
N ALA A 46 28.43 -6.92 -20.89
CA ALA A 46 27.04 -7.39 -20.78
C ALA A 46 26.25 -6.59 -19.73
N ASP A 47 26.85 -6.27 -18.58
CA ASP A 47 26.19 -5.46 -17.53
C ASP A 47 25.83 -4.06 -18.05
N ILE A 48 26.72 -3.41 -18.81
CA ILE A 48 26.43 -2.10 -19.44
C ILE A 48 25.33 -2.24 -20.49
N LEU A 49 25.28 -3.34 -21.25
CA LEU A 49 24.21 -3.60 -22.21
C LEU A 49 22.85 -3.82 -21.50
N HIS A 50 22.84 -4.50 -20.36
CA HIS A 50 21.62 -4.68 -19.56
C HIS A 50 21.16 -3.35 -18.94
N PHE A 51 22.07 -2.55 -18.40
CA PHE A 51 21.79 -1.17 -18.01
C PHE A 51 21.21 -0.35 -19.15
N GLN A 52 21.84 -0.43 -20.33
CA GLN A 52 21.44 0.30 -21.53
C GLN A 52 19.97 0.03 -21.88
N ASN A 53 19.58 -1.25 -21.87
CA ASN A 53 18.27 -1.70 -22.32
C ASN A 53 17.18 -1.57 -21.24
N SER A 54 17.52 -1.82 -19.97
CA SER A 54 16.54 -1.94 -18.89
C SER A 54 16.31 -0.61 -18.15
N LEU A 55 17.33 0.23 -17.98
CA LEU A 55 17.24 1.48 -17.22
C LEU A 55 17.55 2.71 -18.08
N TRP A 56 18.72 2.74 -18.73
CA TRP A 56 19.24 3.93 -19.40
C TRP A 56 18.31 4.42 -20.51
N ALA A 57 17.77 3.52 -21.34
CA ALA A 57 16.80 3.86 -22.38
C ALA A 57 15.57 4.61 -21.86
N ASN A 58 15.19 4.39 -20.60
CA ASN A 58 14.05 5.04 -19.97
C ASN A 58 14.36 6.41 -19.35
N VAL A 59 15.61 6.65 -18.92
CA VAL A 59 16.03 7.87 -18.21
C VAL A 59 16.79 8.88 -19.08
N ARG A 60 17.40 8.42 -20.17
CA ARG A 60 18.16 9.25 -21.12
C ARG A 60 17.26 10.26 -21.84
N ASN A 61 17.88 11.13 -22.64
CA ASN A 61 17.16 12.07 -23.48
C ASN A 61 16.21 11.31 -24.45
N GLY A 62 14.95 11.75 -24.51
CA GLY A 62 13.87 11.04 -25.23
C GLY A 62 13.24 9.86 -24.47
N GLY A 63 13.79 9.48 -23.32
CA GLY A 63 13.22 8.48 -22.41
C GLY A 63 12.01 9.02 -21.62
N VAL A 64 11.18 8.10 -21.13
CA VAL A 64 9.91 8.44 -20.45
C VAL A 64 10.11 9.20 -19.13
N ALA A 65 11.21 8.92 -18.41
CA ALA A 65 11.46 9.49 -17.08
C ALA A 65 12.07 10.90 -17.13
N ARG A 66 12.52 11.35 -18.31
CA ARG A 66 13.03 12.73 -18.56
C ARG A 66 14.17 13.17 -17.64
N CYS A 67 14.93 12.23 -17.07
CA CYS A 67 16.00 12.52 -16.11
C CYS A 67 17.17 13.29 -16.74
N ALA A 68 17.42 13.08 -18.04
CA ALA A 68 18.53 13.70 -18.77
C ALA A 68 18.54 15.24 -18.76
N GLY A 69 17.40 15.90 -18.49
CA GLY A 69 17.36 17.36 -18.35
C GLY A 69 18.27 17.90 -17.24
N CYS A 70 18.47 17.12 -16.17
CA CYS A 70 19.38 17.47 -15.07
C CYS A 70 20.56 16.51 -15.00
N HIS A 71 20.32 15.20 -15.16
CA HIS A 71 21.31 14.14 -15.00
C HIS A 71 21.99 13.73 -16.33
N GLY A 72 21.81 14.53 -17.39
CA GLY A 72 22.46 14.32 -18.68
C GLY A 72 23.88 14.87 -18.69
N VAL A 73 24.02 16.20 -18.59
CA VAL A 73 25.34 16.87 -18.64
C VAL A 73 25.52 17.94 -17.56
N THR A 74 24.47 18.24 -16.80
CA THR A 74 24.36 19.46 -16.00
C THR A 74 24.62 19.22 -14.51
N GLN A 75 24.09 18.14 -13.96
CA GLN A 75 24.08 17.89 -12.52
C GLN A 75 24.45 16.44 -12.21
N ASN A 76 25.51 16.27 -11.41
CA ASN A 76 25.91 14.97 -10.89
C ASN A 76 24.80 14.35 -10.01
N PRO A 77 24.61 13.02 -10.04
CA PRO A 77 25.29 12.05 -10.91
C PRO A 77 24.78 12.07 -12.36
N LEU A 78 25.67 11.89 -13.34
CA LEU A 78 25.35 11.96 -14.79
C LEU A 78 24.89 10.61 -15.38
N PHE A 79 24.01 9.90 -14.67
CA PHE A 79 23.56 8.55 -15.08
C PHE A 79 22.64 8.54 -16.31
N ALA A 80 22.15 9.71 -16.75
CA ALA A 80 21.23 9.85 -17.88
C ALA A 80 21.89 10.55 -19.08
N ARG A 81 23.22 10.68 -19.08
CA ARG A 81 23.99 11.22 -20.21
C ARG A 81 23.77 10.38 -21.46
N ASP A 82 23.66 11.05 -22.61
CA ASP A 82 23.28 10.43 -23.88
C ASP A 82 24.45 10.30 -24.88
N ASP A 83 25.62 10.81 -24.54
CA ASP A 83 26.84 10.78 -25.34
C ASP A 83 27.66 9.49 -25.18
N ASP A 84 27.75 8.93 -23.96
CA ASP A 84 28.45 7.66 -23.69
C ASP A 84 27.71 6.82 -22.63
N VAL A 85 27.18 5.67 -23.05
CA VAL A 85 26.46 4.73 -22.17
C VAL A 85 27.37 4.09 -21.13
N ASN A 86 28.66 3.94 -21.43
CA ASN A 86 29.63 3.36 -20.50
C ASN A 86 29.90 4.33 -19.34
N LEU A 87 30.02 5.63 -19.65
CA LEU A 87 30.14 6.67 -18.63
C LEU A 87 28.82 6.90 -17.86
N ALA A 88 27.68 6.71 -18.52
CA ALA A 88 26.37 6.76 -17.87
C ALA A 88 26.23 5.64 -16.82
N TRP A 89 26.66 4.43 -17.18
CA TRP A 89 26.73 3.28 -16.30
C TRP A 89 27.67 3.53 -15.11
N GLU A 90 28.87 4.07 -15.35
CA GLU A 90 29.84 4.39 -14.28
C GLU A 90 29.26 5.38 -13.25
N ALA A 91 28.46 6.34 -13.70
CA ALA A 91 27.75 7.27 -12.81
C ALA A 91 26.53 6.66 -12.11
N ALA A 92 25.93 5.61 -12.67
CA ALA A 92 24.74 4.95 -12.16
C ALA A 92 25.08 3.87 -11.12
N ASP A 93 26.09 3.05 -11.37
CA ASP A 93 26.43 1.85 -10.56
C ASP A 93 26.58 2.14 -9.04
N PRO A 94 27.25 3.24 -8.60
CA PRO A 94 27.34 3.57 -7.17
C PRO A 94 26.01 3.97 -6.50
N LEU A 95 24.96 4.15 -7.29
CA LEU A 95 23.61 4.47 -6.80
C LEU A 95 22.76 3.21 -6.58
N ILE A 96 23.23 2.05 -7.06
CA ILE A 96 22.48 0.81 -7.06
C ILE A 96 22.92 -0.07 -5.90
N ASN A 97 21.96 -0.52 -5.11
CA ASN A 97 22.18 -1.62 -4.19
C ASN A 97 21.80 -2.92 -4.91
N ARG A 98 22.82 -3.69 -5.31
CA ARG A 98 22.64 -4.93 -6.07
C ARG A 98 22.00 -6.06 -5.26
N ASN A 99 22.06 -6.00 -3.93
CA ASN A 99 21.47 -7.00 -3.03
C ASN A 99 20.03 -6.66 -2.64
N ASP A 100 19.69 -5.38 -2.64
CA ASP A 100 18.35 -4.88 -2.34
C ASP A 100 18.03 -3.72 -3.31
N PRO A 101 17.52 -4.02 -4.51
CA PRO A 101 17.22 -3.03 -5.54
C PRO A 101 16.29 -1.92 -5.06
N GLY A 102 15.32 -2.24 -4.20
CA GLY A 102 14.39 -1.27 -3.62
C GLY A 102 15.08 -0.20 -2.77
N SER A 103 16.15 -0.56 -2.06
CA SER A 103 16.96 0.39 -1.27
C SER A 103 17.94 1.23 -2.11
N SER A 104 18.05 1.00 -3.43
CA SER A 104 18.92 1.78 -4.31
C SER A 104 18.64 3.27 -4.19
N ARG A 105 19.69 4.11 -4.17
CA ARG A 105 19.56 5.56 -3.98
C ARG A 105 18.66 6.20 -5.04
N ILE A 106 18.71 5.71 -6.28
CA ILE A 106 17.85 6.20 -7.37
C ILE A 106 16.37 5.89 -7.11
N VAL A 107 16.05 4.70 -6.61
CA VAL A 107 14.69 4.28 -6.25
C VAL A 107 14.19 5.11 -5.07
N GLN A 108 15.00 5.24 -4.02
CA GLN A 108 14.65 6.04 -2.83
C GLN A 108 14.45 7.52 -3.16
N LYS A 109 15.18 8.09 -4.13
CA LYS A 109 14.90 9.45 -4.62
C LYS A 109 13.61 9.57 -5.40
N MET A 110 13.25 8.57 -6.20
CA MET A 110 11.92 8.56 -6.82
C MET A 110 10.82 8.45 -5.77
N ALA A 111 11.00 7.61 -4.75
CA ALA A 111 10.06 7.45 -3.63
C ALA A 111 9.87 8.74 -2.82
N SER A 112 10.87 9.64 -2.78
CA SER A 112 10.72 10.98 -2.19
C SER A 112 10.01 11.99 -3.08
N GLY A 113 9.47 11.58 -4.23
CA GLY A 113 8.72 12.45 -5.16
C GLY A 113 9.58 13.24 -6.14
N HIS A 114 10.88 12.93 -6.29
CA HIS A 114 11.78 13.69 -7.15
C HIS A 114 11.39 13.57 -8.63
N ASN A 115 10.79 14.63 -9.20
CA ASN A 115 10.48 14.78 -10.63
C ASN A 115 9.77 13.56 -11.26
N CYS A 116 8.82 12.95 -10.56
CA CYS A 116 8.06 11.82 -11.10
C CYS A 116 7.29 12.20 -12.38
N TRP A 117 7.49 11.43 -13.45
CA TRP A 117 6.91 11.68 -14.78
C TRP A 117 5.42 11.31 -14.87
N LEU A 118 4.88 10.58 -13.88
CA LEU A 118 3.48 10.20 -13.79
C LEU A 118 2.62 11.25 -13.05
N GLY A 119 3.25 12.22 -12.39
CA GLY A 119 2.59 13.26 -11.60
C GLY A 119 3.14 13.36 -10.17
N SER A 120 2.59 14.29 -9.39
CA SER A 120 3.03 14.59 -8.03
C SER A 120 2.14 14.02 -6.92
N ASN A 121 1.01 13.39 -7.26
CA ASN A 121 0.17 12.73 -6.27
C ASN A 121 0.87 11.48 -5.72
N GLN A 122 0.52 11.06 -4.50
CA GLN A 122 1.22 9.97 -3.81
C GLN A 122 1.20 8.65 -4.60
N GLY A 123 0.07 8.30 -5.23
CA GLY A 123 -0.03 7.10 -6.06
C GLY A 123 0.93 7.13 -7.25
N ALA A 124 1.03 8.27 -7.94
CA ALA A 124 1.97 8.48 -9.03
C ALA A 124 3.43 8.36 -8.57
N VAL A 125 3.78 8.97 -7.44
CA VAL A 125 5.13 8.91 -6.86
C VAL A 125 5.52 7.47 -6.54
N GLN A 126 4.62 6.71 -5.90
CA GLN A 126 4.83 5.29 -5.63
C GLN A 126 4.98 4.47 -6.91
N ALA A 127 4.17 4.74 -7.93
CA ALA A 127 4.28 4.08 -9.23
C ALA A 127 5.62 4.39 -9.93
N CYS A 128 6.09 5.64 -9.89
CA CYS A 128 7.42 6.02 -10.40
C CYS A 128 8.56 5.28 -9.67
N ALA A 129 8.49 5.20 -8.33
CA ALA A 129 9.47 4.49 -7.53
C ALA A 129 9.47 2.98 -7.84
N THR A 130 8.29 2.37 -7.93
CA THR A 130 8.12 0.95 -8.24
C THR A 130 8.61 0.63 -9.66
N THR A 131 8.30 1.49 -10.63
CA THR A 131 8.78 1.36 -12.02
C THR A 131 10.29 1.51 -12.11
N MET A 132 10.89 2.46 -11.38
CA MET A 132 12.34 2.61 -11.30
C MET A 132 12.99 1.37 -10.68
N GLN A 133 12.39 0.81 -9.63
CA GLN A 133 12.86 -0.45 -9.04
C GLN A 133 12.81 -1.59 -10.06
N ALA A 134 11.72 -1.73 -10.82
CA ALA A 134 11.60 -2.74 -11.87
C ALA A 134 12.69 -2.61 -12.95
N TRP A 135 13.07 -1.37 -13.32
CA TRP A 135 14.20 -1.13 -14.24
C TRP A 135 15.55 -1.53 -13.66
N VAL A 136 15.78 -1.30 -12.36
CA VAL A 136 16.99 -1.74 -11.66
C VAL A 136 17.03 -3.26 -11.57
N GLU A 137 15.93 -3.91 -11.17
CA GLU A 137 15.82 -5.37 -11.12
C GLU A 137 16.11 -5.98 -12.51
N ALA A 138 15.46 -5.48 -13.56
CA ALA A 138 15.69 -5.94 -14.93
C ALA A 138 17.10 -5.64 -15.48
N TRP A 139 17.82 -4.68 -14.92
CA TRP A 139 19.24 -4.49 -15.22
C TRP A 139 20.06 -5.59 -14.54
N LEU A 140 19.88 -5.80 -13.23
CA LEU A 140 20.69 -6.73 -12.43
C LEU A 140 20.49 -8.20 -12.80
N ASP A 141 19.28 -8.58 -13.23
CA ASP A 141 18.96 -9.96 -13.60
C ASP A 141 19.63 -10.40 -14.92
N GLY A 142 20.05 -9.46 -15.78
CA GLY A 142 20.71 -9.75 -17.06
C GLY A 142 19.81 -10.39 -18.13
N SER A 143 18.63 -10.90 -17.79
CA SER A 143 17.54 -11.08 -18.76
C SER A 143 16.75 -9.77 -18.80
N GLY A 144 16.55 -9.18 -19.98
CA GLY A 144 15.72 -7.97 -20.17
C GLY A 144 14.22 -8.17 -19.88
N THR A 145 13.91 -9.12 -19.00
CA THR A 145 12.62 -9.60 -18.51
C THR A 145 12.90 -10.30 -17.17
N GLY A 146 12.31 -9.80 -16.09
CA GLY A 146 12.71 -10.01 -14.69
C GLY A 146 12.90 -11.45 -14.22
N GLY A 147 13.82 -11.63 -13.28
CA GLY A 147 13.95 -12.79 -12.42
C GLY A 147 12.79 -12.88 -11.43
N THR A 148 12.80 -13.91 -10.59
CA THR A 148 11.83 -14.03 -9.49
C THR A 148 12.00 -12.86 -8.55
N ARG A 149 11.04 -11.93 -8.50
CA ARG A 149 11.01 -10.91 -7.46
C ARG A 149 10.85 -11.61 -6.11
N GLN A 150 11.93 -11.66 -5.35
CA GLN A 150 11.86 -12.09 -3.96
C GLN A 150 11.08 -11.00 -3.24
N ILE A 151 9.95 -11.36 -2.62
CA ILE A 151 9.23 -10.44 -1.74
C ILE A 151 10.17 -10.17 -0.58
N GLN A 152 10.86 -9.03 -0.63
CA GLN A 152 11.63 -8.54 0.50
C GLN A 152 10.62 -8.10 1.54
N LEU A 153 10.50 -8.89 2.60
CA LEU A 153 9.71 -8.55 3.77
C LEU A 153 10.40 -7.37 4.45
N VAL A 154 9.93 -6.17 4.16
CA VAL A 154 10.29 -4.99 4.93
C VAL A 154 9.50 -5.04 6.23
N ALA A 155 10.22 -5.06 7.36
CA ALA A 155 9.59 -4.97 8.66
C ALA A 155 8.78 -3.67 8.73
N PRO A 156 7.51 -3.71 9.17
CA PRO A 156 6.75 -2.49 9.44
C PRO A 156 7.51 -1.60 10.45
N PRO A 157 7.29 -0.27 10.43
CA PRO A 157 7.82 0.60 11.47
C PRO A 157 7.40 0.10 12.85
N ASP A 158 8.33 0.04 13.79
CA ASP A 158 8.03 -0.38 15.15
C ASP A 158 7.09 0.61 15.83
N HIS A 159 5.93 0.13 16.27
CA HIS A 159 5.06 0.85 17.18
C HIS A 159 5.09 0.14 18.52
N GLU A 160 5.69 0.80 19.51
CA GLU A 160 5.61 0.33 20.89
C GLU A 160 4.15 0.37 21.35
N VAL A 161 3.67 -0.74 21.87
CA VAL A 161 2.40 -0.76 22.59
C VAL A 161 2.61 -0.04 23.92
N GLY A 162 2.07 1.18 24.03
CA GLY A 162 2.14 1.99 25.23
C GLY A 162 1.25 1.47 26.35
N GLN A 163 1.51 1.92 27.58
CA GLN A 163 0.57 1.76 28.67
C GLN A 163 -0.64 2.67 28.44
N SER A 164 -1.86 2.16 28.65
CA SER A 164 -3.10 2.93 28.53
C SER A 164 -3.85 2.99 29.85
N ARG A 165 -4.72 3.99 30.00
CA ARG A 165 -5.59 4.12 31.16
C ARG A 165 -6.94 3.48 30.89
N ASN A 166 -7.30 2.55 31.76
CA ASN A 166 -8.62 1.94 31.76
C ASN A 166 -9.60 2.77 32.59
N PHE A 167 -10.80 2.99 32.05
CA PHE A 167 -11.87 3.62 32.80
C PHE A 167 -12.20 2.80 34.06
N PRO A 168 -12.28 3.41 35.26
CA PRO A 168 -12.69 2.74 36.47
C PRO A 168 -14.04 2.02 36.34
N ALA A 169 -14.26 1.00 37.17
CA ALA A 169 -15.52 0.26 37.17
C ALA A 169 -16.68 1.16 37.64
N ASP A 170 -16.44 2.02 38.62
CA ASP A 170 -17.41 2.96 39.16
C ASP A 170 -17.31 4.36 38.52
N SER A 171 -18.33 5.18 38.78
CA SER A 171 -18.46 6.53 38.24
C SER A 171 -17.89 7.62 39.16
N ALA A 172 -17.22 7.31 40.26
CA ALA A 172 -16.85 8.31 41.27
C ALA A 172 -15.87 9.35 40.71
N GLY A 173 -14.88 8.92 39.93
CA GLY A 173 -13.94 9.82 39.26
C GLY A 173 -14.63 10.70 38.22
N TYR A 174 -15.60 10.16 37.46
CA TYR A 174 -16.40 10.96 36.54
C TYR A 174 -17.25 12.01 37.29
N ALA A 175 -17.90 11.59 38.38
CA ALA A 175 -18.75 12.42 39.23
C ALA A 175 -17.99 13.61 39.84
N ALA A 176 -16.74 13.38 40.27
CA ALA A 176 -15.92 14.39 40.93
C ALA A 176 -15.28 15.40 39.96
N ASN A 177 -15.02 15.00 38.71
CA ASN A 177 -14.19 15.79 37.79
C ASN A 177 -15.00 16.35 36.61
N VAL A 178 -15.58 15.48 35.77
CA VAL A 178 -16.12 15.88 34.45
C VAL A 178 -17.64 16.05 34.48
N TRP A 179 -18.34 15.21 35.23
CA TRP A 179 -19.80 15.23 35.31
C TRP A 179 -20.37 16.60 35.72
N PRO A 180 -19.81 17.37 36.68
CA PRO A 180 -20.34 18.68 37.05
C PRO A 180 -20.40 19.65 35.87
N LEU A 181 -19.37 19.65 35.00
CA LEU A 181 -19.35 20.48 33.80
C LEU A 181 -20.40 20.02 32.78
N THR A 182 -20.49 18.72 32.53
CA THR A 182 -21.48 18.19 31.56
C THR A 182 -22.91 18.42 32.05
N ARG A 183 -23.18 18.31 33.35
CA ARG A 183 -24.47 18.64 33.96
C ARG A 183 -24.81 20.11 33.81
N GLN A 184 -23.85 20.99 34.09
CA GLN A 184 -24.08 22.42 34.05
C GLN A 184 -24.33 22.93 32.63
N TYR A 185 -23.58 22.44 31.65
CA TYR A 185 -23.53 23.06 30.32
C TYR A 185 -24.13 22.20 29.22
N CYS A 186 -24.27 20.89 29.40
CA CYS A 186 -24.72 19.97 28.35
C CYS A 186 -26.08 19.32 28.63
N ALA A 187 -26.57 19.34 29.88
CA ALA A 187 -27.81 18.67 30.29
C ALA A 187 -29.07 19.14 29.56
N GLY A 188 -29.09 20.38 29.04
CA GLY A 188 -30.22 20.89 28.26
C GLY A 188 -30.55 20.04 27.02
N CYS A 189 -29.57 19.28 26.50
CA CYS A 189 -29.77 18.34 25.39
C CYS A 189 -29.28 16.92 25.70
N HIS A 190 -28.23 16.75 26.50
CA HIS A 190 -27.59 15.44 26.75
C HIS A 190 -28.01 14.78 28.07
N ASP A 191 -29.14 15.20 28.64
CA ASP A 191 -29.86 14.49 29.69
C ASP A 191 -31.01 13.70 29.05
N SER A 192 -31.24 12.45 29.48
CA SER A 192 -32.33 11.63 28.97
C SER A 192 -33.72 12.19 29.26
N SER A 193 -33.86 13.06 30.27
CA SER A 193 -35.10 13.76 30.61
C SER A 193 -35.25 15.12 29.92
N ALA A 194 -34.26 15.59 29.16
CA ALA A 194 -34.31 16.88 28.48
C ALA A 194 -35.48 16.97 27.48
N ALA A 195 -36.03 18.18 27.31
CA ALA A 195 -37.07 18.47 26.33
C ALA A 195 -36.56 18.27 24.89
N THR A 196 -35.31 18.66 24.63
CA THR A 196 -34.60 18.49 23.34
C THR A 196 -33.50 17.43 23.47
N ARG A 197 -33.85 16.23 23.94
CA ARG A 197 -32.89 15.16 24.22
C ARG A 197 -32.12 14.68 22.99
N GLN A 198 -30.82 14.46 23.15
CA GLN A 198 -29.86 14.01 22.16
C GLN A 198 -28.91 12.97 22.79
N SER A 199 -28.77 11.82 22.14
CA SER A 199 -27.80 10.82 22.55
C SER A 199 -26.38 11.25 22.12
N PRO A 200 -25.31 10.81 22.81
CA PRO A 200 -25.32 10.05 24.06
C PRO A 200 -25.73 10.88 25.29
N PHE A 201 -26.35 10.24 26.29
CA PHE A 201 -26.84 10.90 27.50
C PHE A 201 -25.75 11.01 28.59
N PHE A 202 -24.58 11.54 28.23
CA PHE A 202 -23.45 11.67 29.15
C PHE A 202 -23.65 12.75 30.23
N ALA A 203 -24.68 13.59 30.09
CA ALA A 203 -25.03 14.61 31.06
C ALA A 203 -26.29 14.25 31.83
N ASP A 204 -26.64 12.96 31.98
CA ASP A 204 -27.81 12.54 32.76
C ASP A 204 -27.68 12.91 34.25
N ALA A 205 -28.81 13.20 34.91
CA ALA A 205 -28.87 13.46 36.35
C ALA A 205 -28.49 12.23 37.18
N ASP A 206 -28.72 11.01 36.68
CA ASP A 206 -28.15 9.81 37.27
C ASP A 206 -26.72 9.60 36.74
N VAL A 207 -25.73 9.85 37.59
CA VAL A 207 -24.31 9.73 37.24
C VAL A 207 -23.92 8.30 36.85
N ASN A 208 -24.59 7.27 37.38
CA ASN A 208 -24.32 5.88 37.04
C ASN A 208 -24.80 5.54 35.62
N SER A 209 -25.84 6.22 35.15
CA SER A 209 -26.34 6.12 33.77
C SER A 209 -25.52 7.00 32.80
N ALA A 210 -25.08 8.17 33.26
CA ALA A 210 -24.26 9.11 32.48
C ALA A 210 -22.84 8.58 32.19
N TYR A 211 -22.24 7.90 33.16
CA TYR A 211 -20.87 7.40 33.09
C TYR A 211 -20.58 6.46 31.91
N PRO A 212 -21.33 5.36 31.69
CA PRO A 212 -21.08 4.49 30.54
C PRO A 212 -21.27 5.22 29.20
N ALA A 213 -22.20 6.18 29.12
CA ALA A 213 -22.44 6.96 27.91
C ALA A 213 -21.27 7.90 27.55
N VAL A 214 -20.47 8.32 28.52
CA VAL A 214 -19.34 9.24 28.31
C VAL A 214 -18.02 8.54 27.95
N LYS A 215 -17.84 7.25 28.32
CA LYS A 215 -16.57 6.52 28.15
C LYS A 215 -16.04 6.58 26.71
N THR A 216 -16.91 6.39 25.72
CA THR A 216 -16.54 6.42 24.28
C THR A 216 -16.34 7.83 23.72
N LYS A 217 -16.34 8.86 24.58
CA LYS A 217 -16.23 10.28 24.24
C LYS A 217 -15.06 10.95 24.94
N ILE A 218 -14.36 10.23 25.81
CA ILE A 218 -13.21 10.69 26.55
C ILE A 218 -12.03 9.78 26.20
N ASP A 219 -10.91 10.41 25.92
CA ASP A 219 -9.61 9.78 25.85
C ASP A 219 -8.86 10.14 27.14
N LEU A 220 -8.56 9.13 27.97
CA LEU A 220 -7.88 9.31 29.25
C LEU A 220 -6.37 9.46 29.09
N ASP A 221 -5.82 9.01 27.97
CA ASP A 221 -4.38 9.08 27.69
C ASP A 221 -4.06 10.41 26.97
N ASP A 222 -4.95 10.86 26.09
CA ASP A 222 -4.87 12.15 25.39
C ASP A 222 -6.11 13.04 25.64
N PRO A 223 -6.21 13.72 26.82
CA PRO A 223 -7.39 14.51 27.20
C PRO A 223 -7.84 15.56 26.17
N ASP A 224 -6.92 16.17 25.42
CA ASP A 224 -7.22 17.18 24.40
C ASP A 224 -7.90 16.60 23.15
N GLN A 225 -7.74 15.30 22.90
CA GLN A 225 -8.37 14.55 21.81
C GLN A 225 -9.75 14.01 22.19
N SER A 226 -10.18 14.17 23.45
CA SER A 226 -11.52 13.79 23.88
C SER A 226 -12.61 14.48 23.06
N ARG A 227 -13.64 13.74 22.64
CA ARG A 227 -14.76 14.29 21.84
C ARG A 227 -15.44 15.47 22.53
N LEU A 228 -15.55 15.46 23.86
CA LEU A 228 -16.12 16.58 24.64
C LEU A 228 -15.29 17.88 24.48
N VAL A 229 -13.98 17.76 24.32
CA VAL A 229 -13.05 18.89 24.12
C VAL A 229 -13.10 19.35 22.67
N LEU A 230 -12.97 18.44 21.71
CA LEU A 230 -12.98 18.76 20.27
C LEU A 230 -14.30 19.40 19.84
N ARG A 231 -15.43 18.97 20.42
CA ARG A 231 -16.74 19.58 20.16
C ARG A 231 -16.79 21.06 20.53
N LEU A 232 -16.15 21.45 21.63
CA LEU A 232 -16.05 22.85 22.03
C LEU A 232 -14.99 23.58 21.20
N ARG A 233 -13.77 23.02 21.12
CA ARG A 233 -12.59 23.67 20.53
C ARG A 233 -12.68 23.87 19.02
N ASN A 234 -13.09 22.82 18.31
CA ASN A 234 -12.99 22.73 16.86
C ASN A 234 -14.36 22.81 16.17
N GLU A 235 -15.41 22.38 16.85
CA GLU A 235 -16.77 22.34 16.29
C GLU A 235 -17.68 23.45 16.86
N PHE A 236 -17.18 24.27 17.79
CA PHE A 236 -17.88 25.42 18.38
C PHE A 236 -19.27 25.08 18.93
N HIS A 237 -19.41 23.88 19.49
CA HIS A 237 -20.71 23.31 19.82
C HIS A 237 -21.26 23.86 21.14
N ASN A 238 -22.22 24.79 21.05
CA ASN A 238 -23.00 25.31 22.18
C ASN A 238 -22.14 25.73 23.38
N CYS A 239 -21.03 26.41 23.10
CA CYS A 239 -20.16 26.95 24.13
C CYS A 239 -20.92 27.95 25.00
N TRP A 240 -20.66 27.93 26.31
CA TRP A 240 -21.35 28.84 27.25
C TRP A 240 -20.74 30.25 27.27
N ASN A 241 -19.51 30.41 26.79
CA ASN A 241 -18.86 31.70 26.51
C ASN A 241 -17.85 31.55 25.36
N ASP A 242 -16.55 31.80 25.59
CA ASP A 242 -15.47 31.54 24.66
C ASP A 242 -15.18 30.02 24.52
N CYS A 243 -15.34 29.51 23.29
CA CYS A 243 -15.18 28.09 23.00
C CYS A 243 -13.78 27.55 23.33
N ALA A 244 -12.72 28.35 23.14
CA ALA A 244 -11.36 27.92 23.42
C ALA A 244 -11.14 27.77 24.95
N ALA A 245 -11.56 28.75 25.73
CA ALA A 245 -11.52 28.69 27.20
C ALA A 245 -12.36 27.53 27.76
N ASN A 246 -13.52 27.26 27.15
CA ASN A 246 -14.42 26.18 27.56
C ASN A 246 -13.84 24.80 27.26
N ALA A 247 -13.23 24.65 26.09
CA ALA A 247 -12.50 23.44 25.75
C ALA A 247 -11.33 23.21 26.72
N THR A 248 -10.57 24.24 27.07
CA THR A 248 -9.50 24.14 28.08
C THR A 248 -10.04 23.75 29.45
N THR A 249 -11.20 24.27 29.85
CA THR A 249 -11.86 23.90 31.12
C THR A 249 -12.25 22.42 31.11
N MET A 250 -12.86 21.93 30.02
CA MET A 250 -13.23 20.52 29.86
C MET A 250 -12.00 19.60 29.82
N GLU A 251 -10.97 19.99 29.06
CA GLU A 251 -9.70 19.25 28.97
C GLU A 251 -9.03 19.13 30.34
N ASN A 252 -8.97 20.22 31.11
CA ASN A 252 -8.38 20.20 32.45
C ASN A 252 -9.15 19.28 33.41
N ALA A 253 -10.48 19.23 33.33
CA ALA A 253 -11.28 18.30 34.12
C ALA A 253 -11.00 16.83 33.76
N ILE A 254 -10.90 16.52 32.46
CA ILE A 254 -10.55 15.18 31.99
C ILE A 254 -9.12 14.81 32.41
N ARG A 255 -8.17 15.76 32.28
CA ARG A 255 -6.78 15.57 32.69
C ARG A 255 -6.64 15.33 34.19
N ALA A 256 -7.37 16.07 35.02
CA ALA A 256 -7.39 15.88 36.47
C ALA A 256 -7.92 14.50 36.85
N TRP A 257 -8.95 14.01 36.15
CA TRP A 257 -9.45 12.65 36.35
C TRP A 257 -8.45 11.59 35.88
N ALA A 258 -7.87 11.75 34.69
CA ALA A 258 -6.88 10.82 34.15
C ALA A 258 -5.66 10.66 35.07
N GLN A 259 -5.22 11.72 35.73
CA GLN A 259 -4.11 11.68 36.70
C GLN A 259 -4.41 10.84 37.94
N GLN A 260 -5.68 10.58 38.25
CA GLN A 260 -6.09 9.71 39.36
C GLN A 260 -6.15 8.23 38.96
N ILE A 261 -6.01 7.94 37.65
CA ILE A 261 -6.08 6.58 37.10
C ILE A 261 -4.66 6.14 36.77
N PRO A 262 -4.13 5.12 37.48
CA PRO A 262 -2.83 4.56 37.13
C PRO A 262 -2.91 3.93 35.73
N PRO A 263 -1.86 4.08 34.90
CA PRO A 263 -1.80 3.35 33.65
C PRO A 263 -1.80 1.85 33.94
N THR A 264 -2.47 1.08 33.08
CA THR A 264 -2.37 -0.37 33.13
C THR A 264 -1.04 -0.75 32.51
N GLU A 265 -0.11 -1.20 33.36
CA GLU A 265 1.21 -1.61 32.91
C GLU A 265 1.14 -2.97 32.21
N VAL A 266 1.90 -3.09 31.13
CA VAL A 266 2.17 -4.39 30.52
C VAL A 266 3.19 -5.10 31.41
N ASP A 267 2.90 -6.34 31.81
CA ASP A 267 3.82 -7.16 32.59
C ASP A 267 5.18 -7.25 31.85
N PRO A 268 6.28 -6.79 32.48
CA PRO A 268 7.60 -6.78 31.85
C PRO A 268 8.13 -8.17 31.48
N SER A 269 7.55 -9.25 32.03
CA SER A 269 7.90 -10.63 31.69
C SER A 269 7.25 -11.13 30.39
N LEU A 270 6.28 -10.39 29.85
CA LEU A 270 5.63 -10.73 28.59
C LEU A 270 6.45 -10.27 27.39
N VAL A 271 6.66 -11.18 26.45
CA VAL A 271 7.12 -10.84 25.09
C VAL A 271 5.90 -10.36 24.32
N ILE A 272 5.75 -9.05 24.17
CA ILE A 272 4.61 -8.43 23.48
C ILE A 272 4.92 -8.15 22.01
N SER A 273 3.92 -8.38 21.16
CA SER A 273 3.97 -7.96 19.76
C SER A 273 3.92 -6.44 19.65
N LYS A 274 4.63 -5.88 18.67
CA LYS A 274 4.50 -4.46 18.28
C LYS A 274 3.11 -4.21 17.67
N ALA A 275 2.64 -2.97 17.75
CA ALA A 275 1.37 -2.60 17.13
C ALA A 275 1.53 -2.54 15.61
N LEU A 276 0.53 -3.07 14.90
CA LEU A 276 0.38 -2.94 13.45
C LEU A 276 -1.01 -2.40 13.16
N THR A 277 -1.09 -1.41 12.29
CA THR A 277 -2.35 -0.96 11.70
C THR A 277 -2.70 -1.81 10.48
N MET A 278 -3.98 -1.83 10.07
CA MET A 278 -4.41 -2.54 8.86
C MET A 278 -3.65 -2.10 7.60
N TYR A 279 -3.23 -0.82 7.53
CA TYR A 279 -2.44 -0.28 6.42
C TYR A 279 -0.96 -0.69 6.44
N GLN A 280 -0.49 -1.27 7.55
CA GLN A 280 0.88 -1.78 7.74
C GLN A 280 0.96 -3.30 7.57
N GLY A 281 -0.11 -3.94 7.10
CA GLY A 281 -0.08 -5.35 6.73
C GLY A 281 0.87 -5.57 5.55
N THR A 282 1.93 -6.35 5.76
CA THR A 282 2.79 -6.83 4.67
C THR A 282 2.11 -8.01 3.99
N VAL A 283 1.85 -7.91 2.68
CA VAL A 283 1.35 -9.04 1.89
C VAL A 283 2.45 -10.10 1.80
N ALA A 284 2.37 -11.10 2.68
CA ALA A 284 3.28 -12.25 2.74
C ALA A 284 2.76 -13.44 1.90
N SER A 285 2.21 -13.20 0.70
CA SER A 285 1.95 -14.28 -0.25
C SER A 285 3.26 -14.66 -0.96
N GLY A 286 4.17 -15.24 -0.18
CA GLY A 286 5.53 -15.63 -0.55
C GLY A 286 5.59 -16.93 -1.35
N GLY A 287 4.97 -16.96 -2.53
CA GLY A 287 5.50 -17.76 -3.63
C GLY A 287 6.37 -16.85 -4.48
N SER A 288 7.57 -17.31 -4.87
CA SER A 288 8.34 -16.61 -5.91
C SER A 288 7.49 -16.53 -7.17
N ARG A 289 6.90 -15.36 -7.44
CA ARG A 289 6.13 -15.16 -8.67
C ARG A 289 7.10 -15.14 -9.84
N TYR A 290 6.79 -15.90 -10.87
CA TYR A 290 7.54 -15.82 -12.11
C TYR A 290 7.11 -14.54 -12.83
N GLU A 291 7.96 -13.51 -12.79
CA GLU A 291 7.72 -12.21 -13.45
C GLU A 291 8.51 -12.09 -14.78
N GLY A 292 9.13 -13.20 -15.21
CA GLY A 292 9.77 -13.29 -16.51
C GLY A 292 8.78 -13.09 -17.65
N SER A 293 9.16 -12.26 -18.62
CA SER A 293 8.33 -11.89 -19.79
C SER A 293 7.06 -11.13 -19.47
N GLN A 294 6.98 -10.49 -18.30
CA GLN A 294 5.89 -9.58 -17.96
C GLN A 294 5.83 -8.39 -18.91
N ILE A 295 4.65 -8.15 -19.48
CA ILE A 295 4.40 -7.04 -20.43
C ILE A 295 3.67 -5.87 -19.76
N ALA A 296 2.81 -6.15 -18.78
CA ALA A 296 2.05 -5.18 -18.01
C ALA A 296 1.74 -5.73 -16.61
N LEU A 297 1.64 -4.84 -15.62
CA LEU A 297 1.36 -5.19 -14.23
C LEU A 297 0.55 -4.10 -13.56
N TRP A 298 -0.57 -4.46 -12.94
CA TRP A 298 -1.36 -3.58 -12.08
C TRP A 298 -1.54 -4.25 -10.73
N GLU A 299 -0.90 -3.70 -9.71
CA GLU A 299 -1.01 -4.20 -8.34
C GLU A 299 -2.09 -3.47 -7.55
N PHE A 300 -2.54 -2.29 -7.98
CA PHE A 300 -3.53 -1.46 -7.26
C PHE A 300 -3.06 -0.96 -5.87
N LYS A 301 -1.77 -0.61 -5.76
CA LYS A 301 -1.14 -0.08 -4.53
C LYS A 301 -1.44 1.39 -4.26
N GLU A 302 -2.04 2.10 -5.22
CA GLU A 302 -2.31 3.53 -5.12
C GLU A 302 -3.36 3.86 -4.05
N ALA A 303 -4.26 2.91 -3.76
CA ALA A 303 -5.32 2.96 -2.74
C ALA A 303 -6.30 4.14 -2.84
N SER A 304 -6.14 5.04 -3.82
CA SER A 304 -6.95 6.23 -4.03
C SER A 304 -6.76 6.80 -5.44
N GLY A 305 -7.61 7.74 -5.82
CA GLY A 305 -7.57 8.40 -7.12
C GLY A 305 -8.27 7.61 -8.23
N SER A 306 -8.10 8.08 -9.47
CA SER A 306 -8.79 7.57 -10.66
C SER A 306 -7.86 6.89 -11.65
N THR A 307 -6.67 6.47 -11.22
CA THR A 307 -5.68 5.83 -12.08
C THR A 307 -5.01 4.67 -11.36
N ALA A 308 -4.98 3.50 -11.99
CA ALA A 308 -4.11 2.39 -11.61
C ALA A 308 -2.92 2.36 -12.57
N TYR A 309 -1.69 2.44 -12.05
CA TYR A 309 -0.50 2.57 -12.86
C TYR A 309 0.05 1.21 -13.28
N ASP A 310 0.55 1.12 -14.52
CA ASP A 310 1.28 -0.06 -14.98
C ASP A 310 2.73 0.02 -14.49
N THR A 311 3.07 -0.82 -13.52
CA THR A 311 4.39 -0.82 -12.84
C THR A 311 5.34 -1.89 -13.36
N SER A 312 5.01 -2.54 -14.49
CA SER A 312 5.83 -3.62 -15.09
C SER A 312 7.24 -3.20 -15.53
N GLY A 313 7.53 -1.90 -15.59
CA GLY A 313 8.77 -1.40 -16.19
C GLY A 313 8.76 -1.35 -17.73
N VAL A 314 7.80 -1.98 -18.40
CA VAL A 314 7.75 -2.04 -19.88
C VAL A 314 7.03 -0.83 -20.46
N GLN A 315 7.68 -0.11 -21.37
CA GLN A 315 7.11 1.09 -21.99
C GLN A 315 6.46 0.82 -23.36
N PRO A 316 5.43 1.60 -23.76
CA PRO A 316 4.71 2.58 -22.94
C PRO A 316 3.87 1.90 -21.84
N ALA A 317 3.85 2.49 -20.64
CA ALA A 317 3.00 2.02 -19.53
C ALA A 317 1.50 2.08 -19.91
N ILE A 318 0.75 1.01 -19.65
CA ILE A 318 -0.71 0.96 -19.85
C ILE A 318 -1.39 1.38 -18.55
N ASN A 319 -1.32 2.66 -18.20
CA ASN A 319 -2.07 3.16 -17.04
C ASN A 319 -3.59 3.03 -17.31
N LEU A 320 -4.33 2.50 -16.34
CA LEU A 320 -5.77 2.31 -16.43
C LEU A 320 -6.49 3.54 -15.86
N SER A 321 -7.30 4.19 -16.67
CA SER A 321 -8.27 5.18 -16.21
C SER A 321 -9.45 4.48 -15.56
N LEU A 322 -9.75 4.83 -14.31
CA LEU A 322 -10.89 4.31 -13.57
C LEU A 322 -12.09 5.25 -13.77
N SER A 323 -13.22 4.72 -14.22
CA SER A 323 -14.46 5.48 -14.38
C SER A 323 -15.70 4.70 -13.96
N GLY A 324 -16.70 5.41 -13.44
CA GLY A 324 -17.92 4.83 -12.85
C GLY A 324 -17.81 4.64 -11.34
N ASP A 325 -18.66 3.77 -10.77
CA ASP A 325 -18.63 3.38 -9.36
C ASP A 325 -17.54 2.32 -9.13
N ILE A 326 -16.34 2.80 -8.79
CA ILE A 326 -15.17 2.00 -8.46
C ILE A 326 -14.67 2.43 -7.09
N ARG A 327 -14.34 1.45 -6.24
CA ARG A 327 -13.77 1.66 -4.91
C ARG A 327 -12.42 0.97 -4.80
N TRP A 328 -11.48 1.62 -4.14
CA TRP A 328 -10.25 0.96 -3.73
C TRP A 328 -10.55 0.07 -2.52
N VAL A 329 -9.99 -1.14 -2.50
CA VAL A 329 -10.14 -2.08 -1.39
C VAL A 329 -8.80 -2.35 -0.71
N GLY A 330 -8.84 -2.68 0.57
CA GLY A 330 -7.66 -3.10 1.33
C GLY A 330 -7.03 -4.36 0.72
N GLY A 331 -5.71 -4.49 0.82
CA GLY A 331 -4.97 -5.63 0.25
C GLY A 331 -4.59 -5.49 -1.24
N TRP A 332 -4.56 -4.26 -1.76
CA TRP A 332 -4.17 -3.91 -3.14
C TRP A 332 -5.15 -4.41 -4.20
N GLY A 333 -6.31 -3.76 -4.29
CA GLY A 333 -7.32 -4.08 -5.29
C GLY A 333 -8.30 -2.95 -5.56
N ILE A 334 -9.16 -3.19 -6.55
CA ILE A 334 -10.32 -2.34 -6.86
C ILE A 334 -11.58 -3.19 -6.92
N ASP A 335 -12.68 -2.62 -6.46
CA ASP A 335 -14.03 -3.16 -6.54
C ASP A 335 -14.83 -2.32 -7.54
N ILE A 336 -15.35 -2.98 -8.58
CA ILE A 336 -16.03 -2.35 -9.71
C ILE A 336 -17.52 -2.73 -9.63
N HIS A 337 -18.37 -1.80 -9.20
CA HIS A 337 -19.82 -2.02 -9.13
C HIS A 337 -20.50 -1.66 -10.45
N SER A 338 -20.27 -0.43 -10.93
CA SER A 338 -20.80 0.07 -12.20
C SER A 338 -19.79 0.99 -12.87
N GLY A 339 -18.78 0.39 -13.51
CA GLY A 339 -17.65 1.13 -14.07
C GLY A 339 -16.68 0.28 -14.88
N LYS A 340 -15.50 0.84 -15.14
CA LYS A 340 -14.40 0.15 -15.82
C LYS A 340 -13.03 0.72 -15.44
N ALA A 341 -12.03 -0.15 -15.44
CA ALA A 341 -10.62 0.23 -15.49
C ALA A 341 -10.14 0.04 -16.94
N GLN A 342 -9.69 1.11 -17.60
CA GLN A 342 -9.42 1.08 -19.04
C GLN A 342 -8.10 1.76 -19.41
N GLY A 343 -7.22 1.02 -20.09
CA GLY A 343 -6.01 1.55 -20.71
C GLY A 343 -6.26 2.14 -22.10
N SER A 344 -5.37 3.03 -22.55
CA SER A 344 -5.46 3.61 -23.91
C SER A 344 -5.12 2.59 -25.00
N THR A 345 -5.78 2.67 -26.16
CA THR A 345 -5.48 1.80 -27.32
C THR A 345 -4.05 2.00 -27.85
N THR A 346 -3.50 3.22 -27.72
CA THR A 346 -2.12 3.53 -28.10
C THR A 346 -1.11 2.80 -27.22
N ALA A 347 -1.24 2.89 -25.89
CA ALA A 347 -0.33 2.19 -24.98
C ALA A 347 -0.51 0.67 -25.05
N SER A 348 -1.75 0.18 -25.11
CA SER A 348 -2.07 -1.25 -25.16
C SER A 348 -1.58 -1.95 -26.43
N ARG A 349 -1.14 -1.21 -27.46
CA ARG A 349 -0.51 -1.78 -28.66
C ARG A 349 0.70 -2.64 -28.32
N LYS A 350 1.44 -2.34 -27.24
CA LYS A 350 2.58 -3.17 -26.81
C LYS A 350 2.20 -4.61 -26.51
N LEU A 351 0.97 -4.85 -26.02
CA LEU A 351 0.49 -6.22 -25.78
C LEU A 351 0.48 -7.01 -27.08
N ARG A 352 -0.14 -6.47 -28.14
CA ARG A 352 -0.15 -7.11 -29.45
C ARG A 352 1.27 -7.32 -29.97
N ASP A 353 2.10 -6.28 -29.96
CA ASP A 353 3.43 -6.33 -30.59
C ASP A 353 4.34 -7.37 -29.91
N LEU A 354 4.30 -7.44 -28.57
CA LEU A 354 5.11 -8.38 -27.80
C LEU A 354 4.54 -9.80 -27.84
N ILE A 355 3.21 -9.98 -27.77
CA ILE A 355 2.57 -11.30 -27.85
C ILE A 355 2.71 -11.92 -29.24
N THR A 356 2.52 -11.14 -30.30
CA THR A 356 2.63 -11.66 -31.68
C THR A 356 4.07 -11.99 -32.07
N ALA A 357 5.06 -11.31 -31.50
CA ALA A 357 6.47 -11.63 -31.70
C ALA A 357 6.86 -13.00 -31.12
N THR A 358 6.24 -13.42 -30.01
CA THR A 358 6.55 -14.70 -29.35
C THR A 358 5.56 -15.82 -29.70
N GLY A 359 4.35 -15.47 -30.13
CA GLY A 359 3.25 -16.40 -30.35
C GLY A 359 2.68 -17.02 -29.07
N GLN A 360 3.05 -16.51 -27.89
CA GLN A 360 2.69 -17.08 -26.59
C GLN A 360 2.38 -15.98 -25.58
N TYR A 361 1.36 -16.18 -24.76
CA TYR A 361 1.01 -15.29 -23.65
C TYR A 361 0.31 -16.05 -22.53
N SER A 362 0.37 -15.48 -21.33
CA SER A 362 -0.46 -15.86 -20.19
C SER A 362 -1.07 -14.60 -19.60
N VAL A 363 -2.24 -14.75 -18.99
CA VAL A 363 -2.89 -13.68 -18.20
C VAL A 363 -3.13 -14.24 -16.81
N GLU A 364 -2.74 -13.49 -15.80
CA GLU A 364 -2.99 -13.81 -14.39
C GLU A 364 -3.76 -12.65 -13.76
N ALA A 365 -4.84 -12.99 -13.04
CA ALA A 365 -5.64 -12.02 -12.31
C ALA A 365 -6.28 -12.68 -11.08
N TRP A 366 -6.36 -11.94 -9.98
CA TRP A 366 -7.21 -12.26 -8.84
C TRP A 366 -8.53 -11.52 -9.00
N ALA A 367 -9.61 -12.25 -9.25
CA ALA A 367 -10.92 -11.68 -9.48
C ALA A 367 -11.97 -12.39 -8.63
N ALA A 368 -12.85 -11.62 -7.98
CA ALA A 368 -14.03 -12.10 -7.28
C ALA A 368 -15.27 -11.57 -8.02
N PRO A 369 -15.92 -12.36 -8.89
CA PRO A 369 -17.05 -11.88 -9.67
C PRO A 369 -18.29 -11.73 -8.78
N ALA A 370 -19.05 -10.65 -8.98
CA ALA A 370 -20.32 -10.43 -8.28
C ALA A 370 -21.43 -11.41 -8.73
N ASN A 371 -21.31 -11.93 -9.96
CA ASN A 371 -22.17 -12.96 -10.52
C ASN A 371 -21.30 -14.10 -11.07
N VAL A 372 -21.58 -15.33 -10.66
CA VAL A 372 -20.90 -16.55 -11.11
C VAL A 372 -21.67 -17.29 -12.20
N ASN A 373 -22.83 -16.78 -12.61
CA ASN A 373 -23.66 -17.36 -13.66
C ASN A 373 -23.25 -16.80 -15.02
N GLN A 374 -23.21 -17.68 -16.04
CA GLN A 374 -22.86 -17.34 -17.41
C GLN A 374 -24.05 -16.75 -18.21
N GLU A 375 -25.22 -16.65 -17.60
CA GLU A 375 -26.44 -16.13 -18.24
C GLU A 375 -26.51 -14.61 -18.08
N ASP A 376 -26.77 -13.89 -19.19
CA ASP A 376 -27.01 -12.45 -19.19
C ASP A 376 -28.27 -12.15 -18.35
N THR A 377 -28.13 -11.30 -17.34
CA THR A 377 -29.28 -10.65 -16.68
C THR A 377 -29.44 -9.22 -17.17
#